data_AF-A0A925D8I7-F1
#
_entry.id   AF-A0A925D8I7-F1
#
_cell.length_a   1.000
_cell.length_b   1.000
_cell.length_c   1.000
_cell.angle_alpha   90.00
_cell.angle_beta   90.00
_cell.angle_gamma   90.00
#
_symmetry.space_group_name_H-M   'P 1'
#
loop_
_entity.id
_entity.type
_entity.pdbx_description
1 polymer ?
#
loop_
_entity_poly.entity_id
_entity_poly.type
_entity_poly.pdbx_seq_one_letter_code
_entity_poly.pdbx_strand_id
1 'polypeptide(L)'
;MKNLCFILAALSSSVALAADMPEAKSGVQPAQVQSLHRHPTLLAMLRRSNLIRRNVGLRPQRINPALTKAAQDHANYMASTGDFSHYTNGGYQYRAQK
;
A
#
# COMPACT_ATOMS: atom_id res chain seq x y z
N MET A 1 -16.58 51.09 -6.02
CA MET A 1 -15.47 51.97 -5.60
C MET A 1 -14.40 51.09 -4.97
N LYS A 2 -13.18 51.19 -5.48
CA LYS A 2 -12.01 50.36 -5.16
C LYS A 2 -11.29 50.98 -3.97
N ASN A 3 -11.19 50.29 -2.83
CA ASN A 3 -10.24 50.67 -1.79
C ASN A 3 -9.33 49.48 -1.48
N LEU A 4 -8.21 49.48 -2.20
CA LEU A 4 -6.96 48.76 -1.92
C LEU A 4 -6.17 49.58 -0.87
N CYS A 5 -5.13 48.96 -0.28
CA CYS A 5 -4.03 49.52 0.53
C CYS A 5 -4.20 49.42 2.07
N PHE A 6 -3.22 49.08 2.91
CA PHE A 6 -1.78 48.87 2.78
C PHE A 6 -1.28 47.85 3.84
N ILE A 7 -0.12 47.30 3.55
CA ILE A 7 0.79 46.41 4.29
C ILE A 7 1.05 46.90 5.74
N LEU A 8 1.10 45.97 6.70
CA LEU A 8 2.05 46.06 7.81
C LEU A 8 2.58 44.67 8.17
N ALA A 9 3.77 44.35 7.65
CA ALA A 9 4.55 43.21 8.08
C ALA A 9 5.17 43.55 9.45
N ALA A 10 4.62 42.98 10.52
CA ALA A 10 5.25 43.03 11.83
C ALA A 10 6.32 41.93 11.90
N LEU A 11 7.59 42.33 11.73
CA LEU A 11 8.73 41.55 12.22
C LEU A 11 8.61 41.47 13.75
N SER A 12 8.30 40.30 14.27
CA SER A 12 8.47 39.99 15.69
C SER A 12 9.58 38.97 15.83
N SER A 13 10.79 39.48 16.07
CA SER A 13 11.90 38.74 16.66
C SER A 13 11.61 38.57 18.15
N SER A 14 11.48 37.33 18.61
CA SER A 14 11.44 37.01 20.04
C SER A 14 12.09 35.66 20.29
N VAL A 15 13.31 35.76 20.81
CA VAL A 15 13.94 34.95 21.87
C VAL A 15 13.53 33.47 21.93
N ALA A 16 14.50 32.60 21.61
CA ALA A 16 14.47 31.19 21.96
C ALA A 16 14.47 31.02 23.49
N LEU A 17 13.30 30.75 24.06
CA LEU A 17 13.18 30.19 25.39
C LEU A 17 13.09 28.67 25.22
N ALA A 18 14.19 27.98 25.55
CA ALA A 18 14.23 26.53 25.64
C ALA A 18 13.27 26.08 26.77
N ALA A 19 12.01 25.90 26.42
CA ALA A 19 11.05 25.22 27.25
C ALA A 19 11.38 23.73 27.20
N ASP A 20 11.69 23.20 28.38
CA ASP A 20 11.83 21.80 28.70
C ASP A 20 10.71 21.00 28.02
N MET A 21 11.07 20.25 26.98
CA MET A 21 10.12 19.45 26.21
C MET A 21 9.73 18.25 27.08
N PRO A 22 8.43 18.01 27.34
CA PRO A 22 8.02 16.75 27.93
C PRO A 22 8.43 15.64 26.97
N GLU A 23 9.19 14.68 27.49
CA GLU A 23 9.60 13.46 26.81
C GLU A 23 8.37 12.81 26.18
N ALA A 24 8.23 12.99 24.87
CA ALA A 24 7.18 12.38 24.08
C ALA A 24 7.38 10.87 24.19
N LYS A 25 6.60 10.23 25.07
CA LYS A 25 6.46 8.78 25.11
C LYS A 25 6.10 8.33 23.70
N SER A 26 7.10 7.87 22.97
CA SER A 26 6.97 7.21 21.68
C SER A 26 6.31 5.86 21.91
N GLY A 27 5.02 5.90 22.23
CA GLY A 27 4.13 4.77 22.19
C GLY A 27 3.84 4.47 20.73
N VAL A 28 4.81 3.86 20.05
CA VAL A 28 4.52 3.11 18.83
C VAL A 28 3.65 1.94 19.28
N GLN A 29 2.34 2.16 19.31
CA GLN A 29 1.38 1.08 19.41
C GLN A 29 1.68 0.15 18.23
N PRO A 30 1.91 -1.16 18.46
CA PRO A 30 2.19 -2.07 17.37
C PRO A 30 1.00 -1.99 16.42
N ALA A 31 1.24 -1.46 15.21
CA ALA A 31 0.24 -1.42 14.16
C ALA A 31 -0.32 -2.83 14.03
N GLN A 32 -1.60 -3.02 14.35
CA GLN A 32 -2.21 -4.34 14.24
C GLN A 32 -2.04 -4.78 12.80
N VAL A 33 -1.19 -5.79 12.59
CA VAL A 33 -0.89 -6.34 11.28
C VAL A 33 -2.20 -6.93 10.76
N GLN A 34 -2.95 -6.13 9.99
CA GLN A 34 -4.16 -6.62 9.35
C GLN A 34 -3.77 -7.80 8.47
N SER A 35 -4.49 -8.91 8.66
CA SER A 35 -4.22 -10.08 7.84
C SER A 35 -4.36 -9.74 6.36
N LEU A 36 -3.35 -10.08 5.57
CA LEU A 36 -3.23 -9.68 4.17
C LEU A 36 -4.51 -9.95 3.35
N HIS A 37 -5.14 -11.10 3.57
CA HIS A 37 -6.38 -11.51 2.89
C HIS A 37 -7.61 -10.64 3.19
N ARG A 38 -7.52 -9.73 4.17
CA ARG A 38 -8.55 -8.74 4.53
C ARG A 38 -8.18 -7.33 4.08
N HIS A 39 -7.05 -7.16 3.39
CA HIS A 39 -6.59 -5.86 2.91
C HIS A 39 -7.63 -5.25 1.96
N PRO A 40 -8.00 -3.96 2.12
CA PRO A 40 -9.08 -3.32 1.37
C PRO A 40 -8.89 -3.40 -0.14
N THR A 41 -7.65 -3.27 -0.63
CA THR A 41 -7.32 -3.41 -2.06
C THR A 41 -7.69 -4.80 -2.59
N LEU A 42 -7.35 -5.87 -1.87
CA LEU A 42 -7.66 -7.24 -2.32
C LEU A 42 -9.17 -7.50 -2.34
N LEU A 43 -9.89 -6.98 -1.36
CA LEU A 43 -11.35 -7.08 -1.30
C LEU A 43 -12.01 -6.28 -2.44
N ALA A 44 -11.49 -5.11 -2.79
CA ALA A 44 -11.95 -4.33 -3.94
C ALA A 44 -11.72 -5.08 -5.26
N MET A 45 -10.54 -5.69 -5.44
CA MET A 45 -10.22 -6.52 -6.61
C MET A 45 -11.15 -7.75 -6.71
N LEU A 46 -11.41 -8.44 -5.59
CA LEU A 46 -12.36 -9.56 -5.58
C LEU A 46 -13.76 -9.11 -6.01
N ARG A 47 -14.26 -8.00 -5.47
CA ARG A 47 -15.59 -7.45 -5.83
C ARG A 47 -15.67 -7.16 -7.33
N ARG A 48 -14.62 -6.54 -7.89
CA ARG A 48 -14.55 -6.24 -9.34
C ARG A 48 -14.52 -7.52 -10.19
N SER A 49 -13.70 -8.51 -9.81
CA SER A 49 -13.64 -9.80 -10.51
C SER A 49 -14.99 -10.51 -10.49
N ASN A 50 -15.66 -10.55 -9.33
CA ASN A 50 -16.97 -11.18 -9.19
C ASN A 50 -18.07 -10.47 -9.99
N LEU A 51 -17.99 -9.14 -10.15
CA LEU A 51 -18.89 -8.40 -11.04
C LEU A 51 -18.74 -8.88 -12.49
N ILE A 52 -17.49 -9.03 -12.98
CA ILE A 52 -17.22 -9.53 -14.34
C ILE A 52 -17.74 -10.96 -14.51
N ARG A 53 -17.47 -11.84 -13.53
CA ARG A 53 -17.95 -13.23 -13.54
C ARG A 53 -19.48 -13.31 -13.61
N ARG A 54 -20.18 -12.46 -12.84
CA ARG A 54 -21.65 -12.42 -12.83
C ARG A 54 -22.22 -12.04 -14.21
N ASN A 55 -21.58 -11.11 -14.91
CA ASN A 55 -22.05 -10.64 -16.23
C ASN A 55 -22.06 -11.75 -17.29
N VAL A 56 -21.32 -12.84 -17.08
CA VAL A 56 -21.27 -14.02 -17.96
C VAL A 56 -21.86 -15.27 -17.30
N GLY A 57 -22.65 -15.12 -16.23
CA GLY A 57 -23.34 -16.23 -15.57
C GLY A 57 -22.45 -17.15 -14.71
N LEU A 58 -21.20 -16.75 -14.40
CA LEU A 58 -20.29 -17.54 -13.58
C LEU A 58 -20.48 -17.27 -12.09
N ARG A 59 -20.30 -18.33 -11.27
CA ARG A 59 -20.37 -18.25 -9.80
C ARG A 59 -19.30 -17.33 -9.21
N PRO A 60 -19.57 -16.56 -8.15
CA PRO A 60 -18.56 -15.71 -7.51
C PRO A 60 -17.47 -16.54 -6.83
N GLN A 61 -16.26 -16.01 -6.82
CA GLN A 61 -15.10 -16.54 -6.09
C GLN A 61 -15.04 -15.97 -4.67
N ARG A 62 -14.25 -16.63 -3.81
CA ARG A 62 -13.94 -16.22 -2.43
C ARG A 62 -12.43 -16.10 -2.28
N ILE A 63 -11.98 -15.20 -1.41
CA ILE A 63 -10.57 -15.12 -1.03
C ILE A 63 -10.17 -16.39 -0.24
N ASN A 64 -8.96 -16.87 -0.51
CA ASN A 64 -8.30 -17.94 0.24
C ASN A 64 -6.97 -17.39 0.80
N PRO A 65 -6.74 -17.41 2.13
CA PRO A 65 -5.53 -16.84 2.72
C PRO A 65 -4.22 -17.43 2.21
N ALA A 66 -4.15 -18.74 1.94
CA ALA A 66 -2.95 -19.40 1.44
C ALA A 66 -2.62 -18.97 0.01
N LEU A 67 -3.63 -18.89 -0.86
CA LEU A 67 -3.46 -18.39 -2.24
C LEU A 67 -3.07 -16.91 -2.25
N THR A 68 -3.65 -16.11 -1.35
CA THR A 68 -3.28 -14.71 -1.19
C THR A 68 -1.81 -14.56 -0.77
N LYS A 69 -1.34 -15.39 0.17
CA LYS A 69 0.07 -15.37 0.57
C LYS A 69 0.98 -15.73 -0.61
N ALA A 70 0.69 -16.82 -1.33
CA ALA A 70 1.48 -17.24 -2.48
C ALA A 70 1.54 -16.16 -3.58
N ALA A 71 0.43 -15.50 -3.86
CA ALA A 71 0.37 -14.40 -4.83
C ALA A 71 1.22 -13.20 -4.39
N GLN A 72 1.22 -12.87 -3.09
CA GLN A 72 2.05 -11.78 -2.56
C GLN A 72 3.53 -12.13 -2.57
N ASP A 73 3.90 -13.36 -2.23
CA ASP A 73 5.29 -13.83 -2.30
C ASP A 73 5.80 -13.72 -3.74
N HIS A 74 5.00 -14.11 -4.73
CA HIS A 74 5.35 -13.97 -6.15
C HIS A 74 5.43 -12.50 -6.59
N ALA A 75 4.52 -11.65 -6.14
CA ALA A 75 4.57 -10.22 -6.41
C ALA A 75 5.85 -9.58 -5.84
N ASN A 76 6.27 -10.00 -4.65
CA ASN A 76 7.53 -9.55 -4.04
C ASN A 76 8.74 -10.02 -4.85
N TYR A 77 8.74 -11.27 -5.34
CA TYR A 77 9.78 -11.76 -6.26
C TYR A 77 9.88 -10.86 -7.49
N MET A 78 8.77 -10.64 -8.21
CA MET A 78 8.76 -9.82 -9.43
C MET A 78 9.22 -8.38 -9.15
N ALA A 79 8.83 -7.80 -8.01
CA ALA A 79 9.28 -6.47 -7.62
C ALA A 79 10.79 -6.42 -7.30
N SER A 80 11.35 -7.48 -6.72
CA SER A 80 12.77 -7.54 -6.36
C SER A 80 13.70 -7.84 -7.53
N THR A 81 13.25 -8.60 -8.53
CA THR A 81 14.07 -9.05 -9.66
C THR A 81 13.82 -8.24 -10.94
N GLY A 82 12.66 -7.58 -11.05
CA GLY A 82 12.18 -6.98 -12.30
C GLY A 82 11.73 -8.01 -13.34
N ASP A 83 11.68 -9.30 -13.00
CA ASP A 83 11.26 -10.38 -13.88
C ASP A 83 9.75 -10.62 -13.77
N PHE A 84 9.00 -10.19 -14.78
CA PHE A 84 7.55 -10.37 -14.86
C PHE A 84 7.20 -11.67 -15.57
N SER A 85 7.27 -12.77 -14.83
CA SER A 85 7.08 -14.14 -15.34
C SER A 85 6.07 -14.93 -14.50
N HIS A 86 5.51 -15.98 -15.10
CA HIS A 86 4.74 -17.01 -14.37
C HIS A 86 5.63 -17.95 -13.55
N TYR A 87 6.96 -17.85 -13.70
CA TYR A 87 7.94 -18.71 -13.05
C TYR A 87 8.91 -17.88 -12.21
N THR A 88 9.34 -18.42 -11.06
CA THR A 88 10.28 -17.76 -10.12
C THR A 88 11.75 -18.14 -10.32
N ASN A 89 12.05 -19.07 -11.22
CA ASN A 89 13.40 -19.59 -11.49
C ASN A 89 13.57 -19.89 -12.99
N GLY A 90 12.98 -19.04 -13.83
CA GLY A 90 12.88 -19.25 -15.26
C GLY A 90 11.82 -20.29 -15.64
N GLY A 91 11.28 -20.13 -16.86
CA GLY A 91 10.34 -21.09 -17.45
C GLY A 91 10.99 -22.43 -17.75
N TYR A 92 10.17 -23.40 -18.16
CA TYR A 92 10.64 -24.75 -18.50
C TYR A 92 11.78 -24.74 -19.54
N GLN A 93 11.75 -23.79 -20.48
CA GLN A 93 12.80 -23.60 -21.49
C GLN A 93 14.15 -23.20 -20.86
N TYR A 94 14.16 -22.23 -19.95
CA TYR A 94 15.37 -21.80 -19.23
C TYR A 94 15.99 -22.94 -18.43
N ARG A 95 15.15 -23.76 -17.77
CA ARG A 95 15.61 -24.89 -16.96
C ARG A 95 16.12 -26.06 -17.81
N ALA A 96 15.60 -26.23 -19.03
CA ALA A 96 16.04 -27.29 -19.94
C ALA A 96 17.38 -26.97 -20.63
N GLN A 97 17.78 -25.69 -20.66
CA GLN A 97 19.02 -25.21 -21.29
C GLN A 97 20.19 -25.07 -20.31
N LYS A 98 19.97 -25.35 -19.03
CA LYS A 98 20.97 -25.29 -17.95
C LYS A 98 21.44 -26.70 -17.61
#